data_AF-A0A9W8LG51-F1
#
_entry.id   AF-A0A9W8LG51-F1
#
_cell.length_a   1.000
_cell.length_b   1.000
_cell.length_c   1.000
_cell.angle_alpha   90.00
_cell.angle_beta   90.00
_cell.angle_gamma   90.00
#
_symmetry.space_group_name_H-M   'P 1'
#
loop_
_entity.id
_entity.type
_entity.pdbx_description
1 polymer ?
#
loop_
_entity_poly.entity_id
_entity_poly.type
_entity_poly.pdbx_seq_one_letter_code
_entity_poly.pdbx_strand_id
1 'polypeptide(L)'
;MSARRLRPAILVLAALLAAIVLGFAHSRSAPLTTLQAQRQAQLHPLPQSPWASKRNPLNTYFVKLGWAWTTALLAAALPVRRNRAAAAARYALATLYWWLLTQWCFGAPLFDRLFVRTGGACRAPEGHTLLLASQHTCRAAGGSWAGGHDVSGHCFLLLHSALLLSEEVLVPLLRPARPWLQLQPPLASLRRAVVVATAGLVAVWAAMLFFTAKYFHGAEELASGSLLGVAFWAAVYMW
;
A
#
# COMPACT_ATOMS: atom_id res chain seq x y z
N MET A 1 -12.32 -34.78 -0.96
CA MET A 1 -11.99 -33.42 -1.43
C MET A 1 -12.41 -32.42 -0.36
N SER A 2 -11.46 -31.94 0.45
CA SER A 2 -11.75 -31.00 1.53
C SER A 2 -12.20 -29.67 0.93
N ALA A 3 -13.42 -29.23 1.23
CA ALA A 3 -13.89 -27.89 0.88
C ALA A 3 -12.85 -26.88 1.38
N ARG A 4 -12.16 -26.20 0.45
CA ARG A 4 -11.15 -25.19 0.78
C ARG A 4 -11.86 -24.13 1.63
N ARG A 5 -11.66 -24.15 2.95
CA ARG A 5 -12.16 -23.08 3.81
C ARG A 5 -11.58 -21.79 3.26
N LEU A 6 -12.45 -20.91 2.73
CA LEU A 6 -12.05 -19.62 2.21
C LEU A 6 -11.27 -18.91 3.31
N ARG A 7 -10.01 -18.57 3.02
CA ARG A 7 -9.14 -17.92 4.00
C ARG A 7 -9.65 -16.48 4.17
N PRO A 8 -9.90 -15.99 5.41
CA PRO A 8 -10.40 -14.63 5.62
C PRO A 8 -9.55 -13.54 4.95
N ALA A 9 -8.23 -13.75 4.84
CA ALA A 9 -7.33 -12.85 4.13
C ALA A 9 -7.67 -12.68 2.63
N ILE A 10 -8.28 -13.68 1.97
CA ILE A 10 -8.75 -13.57 0.59
C ILE A 10 -9.90 -12.56 0.48
N LEU A 11 -10.78 -12.50 1.49
CA LEU A 11 -11.85 -11.50 1.53
C LEU A 11 -11.29 -10.09 1.72
N VAL A 12 -10.26 -9.94 2.55
CA VAL A 12 -9.54 -8.67 2.71
C VAL A 12 -8.89 -8.26 1.39
N LEU A 13 -8.19 -9.18 0.72
CA LEU A 13 -7.61 -8.94 -0.61
C LEU A 13 -8.68 -8.48 -1.62
N ALA A 14 -9.80 -9.19 -1.69
CA ALA A 14 -10.90 -8.83 -2.59
C ALA A 14 -11.45 -7.43 -2.30
N ALA A 15 -11.62 -7.06 -1.02
CA ALA A 15 -12.07 -5.73 -0.63
C ALA A 15 -11.06 -4.63 -1.01
N LEU A 16 -9.76 -4.87 -0.82
CA LEU A 16 -8.69 -3.93 -1.18
C LEU A 16 -8.60 -3.73 -2.70
N LEU A 17 -8.68 -4.82 -3.48
CA LEU A 17 -8.71 -4.75 -4.94
C LEU A 17 -9.98 -4.06 -5.46
N ALA A 18 -11.14 -4.33 -4.84
CA ALA A 18 -12.38 -3.63 -5.16
C ALA A 18 -12.26 -2.12 -4.92
N ALA A 19 -11.61 -1.70 -3.83
CA ALA A 19 -11.35 -0.27 -3.57
C ALA A 19 -10.50 0.39 -4.66
N ILE A 20 -9.47 -0.30 -5.17
CA ILE A 20 -8.64 0.17 -6.29
C ILE A 20 -9.48 0.30 -7.56
N VAL A 21 -10.24 -0.74 -7.91
CA VAL A 21 -11.07 -0.78 -9.13
C VAL A 21 -12.14 0.31 -9.09
N LEU A 22 -12.83 0.48 -7.95
CA LEU A 22 -13.83 1.53 -7.76
C LEU A 22 -13.22 2.92 -7.85
N GLY A 23 -12.04 3.13 -7.25
CA GLY A 23 -11.31 4.39 -7.33
C GLY A 23 -10.96 4.74 -8.77
N PHE A 24 -10.41 3.78 -9.51
CA PHE A 24 -10.05 3.94 -10.91
C PHE A 24 -11.28 4.17 -11.80
N ALA A 25 -12.36 3.43 -11.62
CA ALA A 25 -13.61 3.64 -12.34
C ALA A 25 -14.15 5.06 -12.14
N HIS A 26 -14.08 5.57 -10.90
CA HIS A 26 -14.51 6.92 -10.57
C HIS A 26 -13.60 8.00 -11.17
N SER A 27 -12.30 7.73 -11.38
CA SER A 27 -11.42 8.65 -12.12
C SER A 27 -11.89 8.87 -13.57
N ARG A 28 -12.51 7.86 -14.18
CA ARG A 28 -13.00 7.86 -15.56
C ARG A 28 -14.43 8.38 -15.71
N SER A 29 -15.18 8.52 -14.62
CA SER A 29 -16.59 8.93 -14.66
C SER A 29 -16.81 10.43 -14.90
N ALA A 30 -15.77 11.21 -15.19
CA ALA A 30 -15.92 12.62 -15.57
C ALA A 30 -16.49 12.70 -17.01
N PRO A 31 -17.74 13.15 -17.22
CA PRO A 31 -18.38 13.13 -18.53
C PRO A 31 -18.00 14.31 -19.42
N LEU A 32 -16.88 14.98 -19.12
CA LEU A 32 -16.40 16.07 -19.96
C LEU A 32 -15.53 15.48 -21.05
N THR A 33 -15.92 15.69 -22.31
CA THR A 33 -14.98 15.51 -23.42
C THR A 33 -13.69 16.26 -23.06
N THR A 34 -12.53 15.68 -23.39
CA THR A 34 -11.20 16.19 -23.00
C THR A 34 -11.05 17.70 -23.24
N LEU A 35 -11.67 18.22 -24.30
CA LEU A 35 -11.76 19.65 -24.63
C LEU A 35 -12.60 20.49 -23.66
N GLN A 36 -13.76 20.00 -23.22
CA GLN A 36 -14.61 20.68 -22.23
C GLN A 36 -13.97 20.65 -20.84
N ALA A 37 -13.32 19.55 -20.46
CA ALA A 37 -12.58 19.43 -19.20
C ALA A 37 -11.42 20.43 -19.13
N GLN A 38 -10.67 20.57 -20.24
CA GLN A 38 -9.57 21.54 -20.35
C GLN A 38 -10.07 22.99 -20.33
N ARG A 39 -11.14 23.32 -21.08
CA ARG A 39 -11.73 24.68 -21.06
C ARG A 39 -12.25 25.05 -19.68
N GLN A 40 -12.92 24.11 -19.00
CA GLN A 40 -13.49 24.35 -17.68
C GLN A 40 -12.40 24.48 -16.61
N ALA A 41 -11.32 23.71 -16.70
CA ALA A 41 -10.15 23.84 -15.82
C ALA A 41 -9.36 25.15 -16.02
N GLN A 42 -9.37 25.71 -17.23
CA GLN A 42 -8.77 27.03 -17.53
C GLN A 42 -9.65 28.20 -17.05
N LEU A 43 -10.98 28.09 -17.18
CA LEU A 43 -11.92 29.15 -16.81
C LEU A 43 -12.25 29.17 -15.31
N HIS A 44 -12.32 27.98 -14.69
CA HIS A 44 -12.55 27.80 -13.26
C HIS A 44 -11.68 26.65 -12.77
N PRO A 45 -10.51 26.90 -12.14
CA PRO A 45 -9.80 25.82 -11.47
C PRO A 45 -10.74 25.23 -10.42
N LEU A 46 -11.31 24.06 -10.74
CA LEU A 46 -12.23 23.36 -9.84
C LEU A 46 -11.54 23.25 -8.48
N PRO A 47 -12.23 23.55 -7.36
CA PRO A 47 -11.64 23.40 -6.05
C PRO A 47 -11.11 21.97 -5.95
N GLN A 48 -9.79 21.84 -5.87
CA GLN A 48 -9.16 20.53 -5.74
C GLN A 48 -9.72 19.92 -4.46
N SER A 49 -10.36 18.75 -4.59
CA SER A 49 -10.87 18.04 -3.42
C SER A 49 -9.75 17.93 -2.38
N PRO A 50 -10.02 18.14 -1.07
CA PRO A 50 -9.00 18.01 -0.03
C PRO A 50 -8.23 16.68 -0.11
N TRP A 51 -8.89 15.63 -0.60
CA TRP A 51 -8.34 14.29 -0.83
C TRP A 51 -7.34 14.20 -1.99
N ALA A 52 -7.44 15.09 -2.99
CA ALA A 52 -6.51 15.19 -4.10
C ALA A 52 -5.20 15.92 -3.72
N SER A 53 -5.18 16.63 -2.58
CA SER A 53 -3.97 17.27 -2.09
C SER A 53 -2.97 16.23 -1.56
N LYS A 54 -1.71 16.29 -2.03
CA LYS A 54 -0.60 15.47 -1.52
C LYS A 54 -0.29 15.72 -0.04
N ARG A 55 -0.78 16.83 0.52
CA ARG A 55 -0.57 17.22 1.93
C ARG A 55 -1.75 16.87 2.84
N ASN A 56 -2.74 16.11 2.35
CA ASN A 56 -3.86 15.72 3.19
C ASN A 56 -3.36 14.91 4.43
N PRO A 57 -4.04 15.01 5.59
CA PRO A 57 -3.58 14.37 6.83
C PRO A 57 -3.46 12.84 6.73
N LEU A 58 -4.36 12.17 5.99
CA LEU A 58 -4.27 10.71 5.81
C LEU A 58 -2.99 10.30 5.04
N ASN A 59 -2.65 11.04 3.99
CA ASN A 59 -1.42 10.79 3.25
C ASN A 59 -0.17 11.08 4.11
N THR A 60 -0.17 12.19 4.84
CA THR A 60 0.99 12.66 5.60
C THR A 60 1.28 11.78 6.82
N TYR A 61 0.24 11.39 7.58
CA TYR A 61 0.41 10.67 8.85
C TYR A 61 0.21 9.17 8.73
N PHE A 62 -0.63 8.69 7.80
CA PHE A 62 -0.88 7.25 7.66
C PHE A 62 -0.01 6.66 6.56
N VAL A 63 -0.16 7.09 5.31
CA VAL A 63 0.51 6.42 4.17
C VAL A 63 2.03 6.52 4.24
N LYS A 64 2.58 7.73 4.48
CA LYS A 64 4.04 7.91 4.60
C LYS A 64 4.65 7.12 5.75
N LEU A 65 3.87 6.86 6.81
CA LEU A 65 4.29 6.08 7.97
C LEU A 65 3.68 4.67 7.97
N GLY A 66 3.21 4.17 6.82
CA GLY A 66 2.40 2.95 6.78
C GLY A 66 3.11 1.72 7.31
N TRP A 67 4.41 1.60 7.07
CA TRP A 67 5.22 0.53 7.64
C TRP A 67 5.40 0.66 9.16
N ALA A 68 5.50 1.87 9.68
CA ALA A 68 5.61 2.13 11.12
C ALA A 68 4.33 1.69 11.86
N TRP A 69 3.16 2.05 11.33
CA TRP A 69 1.86 1.60 11.87
C TRP A 69 1.70 0.08 11.83
N THR A 70 2.14 -0.54 10.73
CA THR A 70 2.15 -2.00 10.57
C THR A 70 3.03 -2.67 11.62
N THR A 71 4.23 -2.12 11.83
CA THR A 71 5.19 -2.60 12.84
C THR A 71 4.64 -2.46 14.25
N ALA A 72 4.05 -1.31 14.58
CA ALA A 72 3.49 -1.05 15.90
C ALA A 72 2.37 -2.03 16.26
N LEU A 73 1.45 -2.31 15.34
CA LEU A 73 0.37 -3.26 15.57
C LEU A 73 0.86 -4.71 15.67
N LEU A 74 1.83 -5.10 14.85
CA LEU A 74 2.45 -6.43 14.97
C LEU A 74 3.16 -6.60 16.31
N ALA A 75 3.94 -5.61 16.73
CA ALA A 75 4.60 -5.61 18.03
C ALA A 75 3.57 -5.72 19.18
N ALA A 76 2.49 -4.95 19.13
CA ALA A 76 1.40 -5.02 20.09
C ALA A 76 0.66 -6.37 20.09
N ALA A 77 0.64 -7.08 18.96
CA ALA A 77 0.06 -8.41 18.85
C ALA A 77 0.95 -9.52 19.45
N LEU A 78 2.28 -9.37 19.48
CA LEU A 78 3.22 -10.42 19.89
C LEU A 78 2.89 -11.08 21.24
N PRO A 79 2.49 -10.36 22.32
CA PRO A 79 2.16 -10.98 23.59
C PRO A 79 1.03 -12.01 23.51
N VAL A 80 0.07 -11.78 22.61
CA VAL A 80 -1.12 -12.63 22.41
C VAL A 80 -0.95 -13.66 21.27
N ARG A 81 0.22 -13.70 20.62
CA ARG A 81 0.56 -14.69 19.59
C ARG A 81 1.10 -15.98 20.22
N ARG A 82 0.64 -17.12 19.73
CA ARG A 82 1.14 -18.44 20.13
C ARG A 82 2.55 -18.71 19.61
N ASN A 83 2.82 -18.40 18.34
CA ASN A 83 4.12 -18.63 17.71
C ASN A 83 4.78 -17.29 17.37
N ARG A 84 5.46 -16.70 18.37
CA ARG A 84 6.13 -15.40 18.25
C ARG A 84 7.32 -15.45 17.31
N ALA A 85 8.10 -16.53 17.34
CA ALA A 85 9.28 -16.69 16.49
C ALA A 85 8.90 -16.73 14.99
N ALA A 86 7.88 -17.50 14.62
CA ALA A 86 7.40 -17.52 13.24
C ALA A 86 6.83 -16.17 12.80
N ALA A 87 6.08 -15.49 13.67
CA ALA A 87 5.56 -14.15 13.38
C ALA A 87 6.70 -13.14 13.14
N ALA A 88 7.73 -13.15 14.01
CA ALA A 88 8.91 -12.29 13.88
C ALA A 88 9.70 -12.60 12.60
N ALA A 89 9.90 -13.88 12.26
CA ALA A 89 10.59 -14.29 11.03
C ALA A 89 9.85 -13.82 9.78
N ARG A 90 8.51 -13.98 9.73
CA ARG A 90 7.71 -13.50 8.59
C ARG A 90 7.69 -11.98 8.50
N TYR A 91 7.64 -11.28 9.63
CA TYR A 91 7.78 -9.82 9.65
C TYR A 91 9.16 -9.38 9.14
N ALA A 92 10.24 -10.05 9.54
CA ALA A 92 11.58 -9.77 9.03
C ALA A 92 11.68 -9.98 7.52
N LEU A 93 11.13 -11.09 7.00
CA LEU A 93 11.05 -11.37 5.56
C LEU A 93 10.21 -10.30 4.84
N ALA A 94 9.07 -9.90 5.41
CA ALA A 94 8.22 -8.87 4.83
C ALA A 94 8.90 -7.49 4.79
N THR A 95 9.66 -7.17 5.85
CA THR A 95 10.47 -5.95 5.94
C THR A 95 11.57 -5.96 4.89
N LEU A 96 12.30 -7.08 4.79
CA LEU A 96 13.35 -7.24 3.80
C LEU A 96 12.81 -7.13 2.37
N TYR A 97 11.67 -7.75 2.09
CA TYR A 97 10.99 -7.64 0.79
C TYR A 97 10.66 -6.18 0.43
N TRP A 98 10.00 -5.47 1.35
CA TRP A 98 9.69 -4.04 1.16
C TRP A 98 10.94 -3.18 1.01
N TRP A 99 11.95 -3.41 1.85
CA TRP A 99 13.21 -2.69 1.83
C TRP A 99 13.94 -2.85 0.51
N LEU A 100 14.09 -4.09 0.01
CA LEU A 100 14.77 -4.37 -1.26
C LEU A 100 14.08 -3.71 -2.47
N LEU A 101 12.75 -3.62 -2.45
CA LEU A 101 11.99 -3.00 -3.53
C LEU A 101 12.09 -1.46 -3.53
N THR A 102 12.13 -0.85 -2.34
CA THR A 102 11.92 0.60 -2.19
C THR A 102 13.14 1.38 -1.72
N GLN A 103 14.14 0.71 -1.15
CA GLN A 103 15.29 1.35 -0.53
C GLN A 103 16.59 1.04 -1.27
N TRP A 104 17.60 1.85 -0.97
CA TRP A 104 18.95 1.70 -1.48
C TRP A 104 19.59 0.46 -0.86
N CYS A 105 19.72 -0.61 -1.63
CA CYS A 105 20.54 -1.75 -1.21
C CYS A 105 21.78 -1.96 -2.09
N PHE A 106 21.82 -1.39 -3.31
CA PHE A 106 22.97 -1.50 -4.23
C PHE A 106 23.03 -0.34 -5.24
N GLY A 107 22.69 0.89 -4.84
CA GLY A 107 22.39 2.02 -5.73
C GLY A 107 20.91 2.41 -5.67
N ALA A 108 20.38 3.02 -6.74
CA ALA A 108 18.97 3.44 -6.79
C ALA A 108 17.99 2.30 -6.42
N PRO A 109 16.83 2.59 -5.79
CA PRO A 109 15.77 1.62 -5.50
C PRO A 109 15.40 0.75 -6.70
N LEU A 110 14.90 -0.47 -6.49
CA LEU A 110 14.52 -1.34 -7.62
C LEU A 110 13.43 -0.69 -8.49
N PHE A 111 12.47 0.00 -7.86
CA PHE A 111 11.44 0.75 -8.59
C PHE A 111 12.05 1.82 -9.49
N ASP A 112 13.01 2.61 -8.99
CA ASP A 112 13.71 3.62 -9.78
C ASP A 112 14.48 3.00 -10.97
N ARG A 113 15.13 1.84 -10.75
CA ARG A 113 15.81 1.12 -11.85
C ARG A 113 14.84 0.59 -12.90
N LEU A 114 13.72 0.03 -12.47
CA LEU A 114 12.67 -0.43 -13.39
C LEU A 114 12.11 0.75 -14.18
N PHE A 115 11.93 1.89 -13.53
CA PHE A 115 11.43 3.09 -14.15
C PHE A 115 12.39 3.59 -15.24
N VAL A 116 13.69 3.65 -14.96
CA VAL A 116 14.71 4.00 -15.96
C VAL A 116 14.75 2.97 -17.10
N ARG A 117 14.73 1.67 -16.78
CA ARG A 117 14.77 0.58 -17.78
C ARG A 117 13.59 0.58 -18.73
N THR A 118 12.44 1.07 -18.28
CA THR A 118 11.23 1.19 -19.10
C THR A 118 11.17 2.48 -19.90
N GLY A 119 12.25 3.29 -19.87
CA GLY A 119 12.38 4.53 -20.64
C GLY A 119 12.13 5.81 -19.85
N GLY A 120 12.08 5.73 -18.51
CA GLY A 120 11.93 6.90 -17.65
C GLY A 120 13.24 7.69 -17.52
N ALA A 121 13.13 9.01 -17.55
CA ALA A 121 14.29 9.89 -17.40
C ALA A 121 13.96 11.18 -16.63
N CYS A 122 14.97 11.75 -15.99
CA CYS A 122 14.87 13.04 -15.33
C CYS A 122 15.02 14.17 -16.35
N ARG A 123 14.09 15.12 -16.38
CA ARG A 123 14.21 16.39 -17.11
C ARG A 123 14.59 17.50 -16.15
N ALA A 124 15.70 18.17 -16.42
CA ALA A 124 16.11 19.37 -15.72
C ALA A 124 15.06 20.49 -15.90
N PRO A 125 15.04 21.50 -15.01
CA PRO A 125 14.25 22.72 -15.21
C PRO A 125 14.53 23.38 -16.56
N GLU A 126 15.78 23.31 -17.04
CA GLU A 126 16.27 23.89 -18.29
C GLU A 126 15.89 23.05 -19.53
N GLY A 127 15.17 21.94 -19.37
CA GLY A 127 14.66 21.11 -20.46
C GLY A 127 15.60 20.00 -20.95
N HIS A 128 16.86 19.97 -20.48
CA HIS A 128 17.80 18.90 -20.78
C HIS A 128 17.53 17.63 -19.96
N THR A 129 17.80 16.47 -20.54
CA THR A 129 17.68 15.18 -19.85
C THR A 129 18.91 14.92 -18.99
N LEU A 130 18.70 14.73 -17.69
CA LEU A 130 19.75 14.34 -16.76
C LEU A 130 19.75 12.82 -16.55
N LEU A 131 20.94 12.21 -16.58
CA LEU A 131 21.12 10.76 -16.35
C LEU A 131 21.08 10.42 -14.84
N LEU A 132 20.05 10.89 -14.14
CA LEU A 132 19.82 10.50 -12.75
C LEU A 132 19.04 9.19 -12.71
N ALA A 133 19.61 8.21 -12.02
CA ALA A 133 18.99 6.91 -11.85
C ALA A 133 17.90 6.89 -10.77
N SER A 134 17.63 8.01 -10.07
CA SER A 134 16.64 8.06 -8.98
C SER A 134 15.67 9.23 -9.10
N GLN A 135 14.37 8.92 -8.99
CA GLN A 135 13.29 9.91 -9.05
C GLN A 135 13.39 10.90 -7.88
N HIS A 136 13.80 10.44 -6.70
CA HIS A 136 13.99 11.30 -5.53
C HIS A 136 15.07 12.36 -5.79
N THR A 137 16.22 11.93 -6.32
CA THR A 137 17.33 12.84 -6.64
C THR A 137 16.97 13.83 -7.74
N CYS A 138 16.20 13.40 -8.75
CA CYS A 138 15.69 14.28 -9.80
C CYS A 138 14.83 15.41 -9.23
N ARG A 139 13.87 15.07 -8.36
CA ARG A 139 12.99 16.05 -7.71
C ARG A 139 13.75 16.97 -6.76
N ALA A 140 14.73 16.46 -6.04
CA ALA A 140 15.59 17.26 -5.17
C ALA A 140 16.42 18.29 -5.96
N ALA A 141 16.81 17.96 -7.19
CA ALA A 141 17.46 18.88 -8.13
C ALA A 141 16.49 19.85 -8.84
N GLY A 142 15.21 19.87 -8.47
CA GLY A 142 14.17 20.68 -9.13
C GLY A 142 13.69 20.13 -10.48
N GLY A 143 14.20 18.98 -10.90
CA GLY A 143 13.79 18.30 -12.13
C GLY A 143 12.43 17.60 -12.01
N SER A 144 11.86 17.28 -13.16
CA SER A 144 10.63 16.50 -13.30
C SER A 144 10.91 15.20 -14.05
N TRP A 145 10.25 14.12 -13.63
CA TRP A 145 10.42 12.83 -14.28
C TRP A 145 9.45 12.67 -15.45
N ALA A 146 9.88 12.07 -16.55
CA ALA A 146 9.05 11.86 -17.75
C ALA A 146 9.35 10.52 -18.43
N GLY A 147 8.33 9.94 -19.07
CA GLY A 147 8.41 8.63 -19.72
C GLY A 147 8.50 7.47 -18.74
N GLY A 148 8.62 6.24 -19.25
CA GLY A 148 8.78 5.02 -18.46
C GLY A 148 7.55 4.55 -17.68
N HIS A 149 7.73 3.51 -16.87
CA HIS A 149 6.72 2.90 -16.00
C HIS A 149 7.01 3.16 -14.52
N ASP A 150 6.18 3.98 -13.85
CA ASP A 150 6.25 4.24 -12.40
C ASP A 150 5.42 3.21 -11.64
N VAL A 151 6.07 2.29 -10.92
CA VAL A 151 5.32 1.35 -10.06
C VAL A 151 4.67 2.11 -8.92
N SER A 152 3.36 1.94 -8.71
CA SER A 152 2.67 2.61 -7.60
C SER A 152 3.14 2.07 -6.24
N GLY A 153 4.11 2.77 -5.64
CA GLY A 153 4.68 2.44 -4.34
C GLY A 153 3.67 2.49 -3.19
N HIS A 154 2.68 3.39 -3.27
CA HIS A 154 1.56 3.41 -2.32
C HIS A 154 0.70 2.15 -2.44
N CYS A 155 0.30 1.79 -3.67
CA CYS A 155 -0.50 0.59 -3.89
C CYS A 155 0.21 -0.66 -3.33
N PHE A 156 1.50 -0.79 -3.68
CA PHE A 156 2.39 -1.83 -3.18
C PHE A 156 2.43 -1.88 -1.64
N LEU A 157 2.82 -0.77 -0.99
CA LEU A 157 3.04 -0.74 0.46
C LEU A 157 1.75 -1.02 1.24
N LEU A 158 0.61 -0.46 0.80
CA LEU A 158 -0.66 -0.60 1.49
C LEU A 158 -1.23 -2.02 1.37
N LEU A 159 -1.16 -2.64 0.20
CA LEU A 159 -1.56 -4.04 0.01
C LEU A 159 -0.65 -4.98 0.80
N HIS A 160 0.67 -4.82 0.71
CA HIS A 160 1.65 -5.64 1.44
C HIS A 160 1.41 -5.57 2.95
N SER A 161 1.22 -4.35 3.48
CA SER A 161 0.94 -4.11 4.90
C SER A 161 -0.39 -4.71 5.35
N ALA A 162 -1.47 -4.49 4.59
CA ALA A 162 -2.80 -4.98 4.96
C ALA A 162 -2.88 -6.51 4.94
N LEU A 163 -2.26 -7.17 3.96
CA LEU A 163 -2.20 -8.63 3.87
C LEU A 163 -1.34 -9.24 4.99
N LEU A 164 -0.19 -8.63 5.31
CA LEU A 164 0.64 -9.07 6.43
C LEU A 164 -0.13 -8.98 7.76
N LEU A 165 -0.78 -7.84 8.03
CA LEU A 165 -1.60 -7.65 9.23
C LEU A 165 -2.80 -8.61 9.28
N SER A 166 -3.40 -8.93 8.12
CA SER A 166 -4.49 -9.88 8.06
C SER A 166 -4.05 -11.28 8.51
N GLU A 167 -2.90 -11.75 8.02
CA GLU A 167 -2.40 -13.09 8.35
C GLU A 167 -1.80 -13.18 9.77
N GLU A 168 -1.08 -12.14 10.19
CA GLU A 168 -0.35 -12.19 11.46
C GLU A 168 -1.19 -11.71 12.65
N VAL A 169 -2.24 -10.93 12.42
CA VAL A 169 -3.10 -10.38 13.48
C VAL A 169 -4.55 -10.83 13.34
N LEU A 170 -5.25 -10.46 12.26
CA LEU A 170 -6.70 -10.66 12.16
C LEU A 170 -7.07 -12.14 12.16
N VAL A 171 -6.53 -12.94 11.24
CA VAL A 171 -6.85 -14.37 11.10
C VAL A 171 -6.58 -15.16 12.41
N PRO A 172 -5.40 -15.07 13.06
CA PRO A 172 -5.14 -15.85 14.25
C PRO A 172 -5.90 -15.35 15.49
N LEU A 173 -6.17 -14.04 15.59
CA LEU A 173 -6.79 -13.45 16.78
C LEU A 173 -8.32 -13.33 16.69
N LEU A 174 -8.92 -13.48 15.51
CA LEU A 174 -10.37 -13.61 15.35
C LEU A 174 -10.87 -15.05 15.58
N ARG A 175 -9.99 -16.05 15.47
CA ARG A 175 -10.35 -17.44 15.78
C ARG A 175 -10.78 -17.57 17.25
N PRO A 176 -11.94 -18.17 17.56
CA PRO A 176 -12.40 -18.35 18.93
C PRO A 176 -11.29 -18.98 19.77
N ALA A 177 -11.01 -18.39 20.95
CA ALA A 177 -10.13 -19.05 21.90
C ALA A 177 -10.79 -20.39 22.28
N ARG A 178 -9.98 -21.44 22.45
CA ARG A 178 -10.54 -22.69 22.98
C ARG A 178 -11.07 -22.40 24.40
N PRO A 179 -12.22 -22.96 24.82
CA PRO A 179 -12.84 -22.64 26.11
C PRO A 179 -11.91 -22.82 27.32
N TRP A 180 -11.00 -23.79 27.24
CA TRP A 180 -10.00 -24.09 28.28
C TRP A 180 -8.74 -23.21 28.22
N LEU A 181 -8.57 -22.39 27.19
CA LEU A 181 -7.44 -21.48 27.03
C LEU A 181 -7.89 -20.05 27.36
N GLN A 182 -8.22 -19.81 28.64
CA GLN A 182 -8.64 -18.49 29.11
C GLN A 182 -7.40 -17.58 29.23
N LEU A 183 -7.38 -16.53 28.41
CA LEU A 183 -6.40 -15.45 28.54
C LEU A 183 -6.70 -14.67 29.82
N GLN A 184 -5.65 -14.27 30.52
CA GLN A 184 -5.79 -13.32 31.62
C GLN A 184 -6.50 -12.04 31.14
N PRO A 185 -7.32 -11.38 31.97
CA PRO A 185 -8.16 -10.25 31.54
C PRO A 185 -7.40 -9.12 30.80
N PRO A 186 -6.18 -8.71 31.22
CA PRO A 186 -5.41 -7.70 30.49
C PRO A 186 -5.05 -8.14 29.06
N LEU A 187 -4.62 -9.39 28.87
CA LEU A 187 -4.28 -9.93 27.55
C LEU A 187 -5.54 -10.11 26.67
N ALA A 188 -6.68 -10.46 27.27
CA ALA A 188 -7.94 -10.53 26.54
C ALA A 188 -8.37 -9.14 26.02
N SER A 189 -8.23 -8.10 26.84
CA SER A 189 -8.47 -6.71 26.44
C SER A 189 -7.49 -6.24 25.36
N LEU A 190 -6.19 -6.54 25.53
CA LEU A 190 -5.17 -6.24 24.53
C LEU A 190 -5.48 -6.90 23.18
N ARG A 191 -5.83 -8.20 23.20
CA ARG A 191 -6.22 -8.95 21.99
C ARG A 191 -7.37 -8.26 21.25
N ARG A 192 -8.42 -7.86 21.96
CA ARG A 192 -9.56 -7.14 21.35
C ARG A 192 -9.13 -5.79 20.78
N ALA A 193 -8.37 -5.01 21.54
CA ALA A 193 -7.89 -3.70 21.11
C ALA A 193 -7.05 -3.79 19.83
N VAL A 194 -6.09 -4.73 19.79
CA VAL A 194 -5.20 -4.93 18.63
C VAL A 194 -5.99 -5.41 17.40
N VAL A 195 -6.98 -6.29 17.58
CA VAL A 195 -7.85 -6.72 16.47
C VAL A 195 -8.65 -5.55 15.90
N VAL A 196 -9.30 -4.75 16.76
CA VAL A 196 -10.10 -3.59 16.34
C VAL A 196 -9.21 -2.54 15.67
N ALA A 197 -8.06 -2.21 16.26
CA ALA A 197 -7.12 -1.26 15.68
C ALA A 197 -6.58 -1.73 14.33
N THR A 198 -6.31 -3.03 14.17
CA THR A 198 -5.85 -3.60 12.91
C THR A 198 -6.93 -3.58 11.84
N ALA A 199 -8.18 -3.94 12.18
CA ALA A 199 -9.29 -3.86 11.25
C ALA A 199 -9.54 -2.40 10.79
N GLY A 200 -9.46 -1.45 11.73
CA GLY A 200 -9.54 -0.02 11.43
C GLY A 200 -8.42 0.44 10.50
N LEU A 201 -7.18 0.04 10.74
CA LEU A 201 -6.05 0.41 9.87
C LEU A 201 -6.20 -0.19 8.47
N VAL A 202 -6.64 -1.45 8.34
CA VAL A 202 -6.93 -2.08 7.03
C VAL A 202 -8.04 -1.34 6.29
N ALA A 203 -9.07 -0.84 7.00
CA ALA A 203 -10.10 -0.01 6.38
C ALA A 203 -9.54 1.35 5.91
N VAL A 204 -8.64 1.97 6.67
CA VAL A 204 -7.91 3.18 6.24
C VAL A 204 -7.07 2.88 4.98
N TRP A 205 -6.40 1.73 4.91
CA TRP A 205 -5.68 1.31 3.70
C TRP A 205 -6.59 1.14 2.49
N ALA A 206 -7.77 0.53 2.65
CA ALA A 206 -8.75 0.44 1.57
C ALA A 206 -9.18 1.82 1.07
N ALA A 207 -9.49 2.76 1.97
CA ALA A 207 -9.86 4.13 1.61
C ALA A 207 -8.72 4.87 0.89
N MET A 208 -7.48 4.71 1.36
CA MET A 208 -6.32 5.32 0.72
C MET A 208 -6.02 4.70 -0.65
N LEU A 209 -6.20 3.39 -0.83
CA LEU A 209 -6.10 2.73 -2.13
C LEU A 209 -7.14 3.28 -3.13
N PHE A 210 -8.38 3.50 -2.69
CA PHE A 210 -9.41 4.14 -3.50
C PHE A 210 -8.99 5.55 -3.96
N PHE A 211 -8.54 6.40 -3.04
CA PHE A 211 -8.12 7.77 -3.41
C PHE A 211 -6.83 7.79 -4.23
N THR A 212 -5.91 6.85 -3.98
CA THR A 212 -4.69 6.64 -4.77
C THR A 212 -5.04 6.34 -6.22
N ALA A 213 -5.97 5.40 -6.45
CA ALA A 213 -6.43 5.03 -7.78
C ALA A 213 -7.28 6.13 -8.45
N LYS A 214 -8.07 6.87 -7.68
CA LYS A 214 -8.92 7.95 -8.21
C LYS A 214 -8.13 9.16 -8.73
N TYR A 215 -7.06 9.55 -8.02
CA TYR A 215 -6.43 10.86 -8.24
C TYR A 215 -5.01 10.82 -8.78
N PHE A 216 -4.25 9.72 -8.60
CA PHE A 216 -2.79 9.79 -8.72
C PHE A 216 -2.16 8.82 -9.73
N HIS A 217 -2.83 7.75 -10.13
CA HIS A 217 -2.20 6.68 -10.92
C HIS A 217 -3.03 6.14 -12.07
N GLY A 218 -2.34 5.70 -13.12
CA GLY A 218 -2.92 4.96 -14.24
C GLY A 218 -3.11 3.47 -13.95
N ALA A 219 -3.82 2.75 -14.84
CA ALA A 219 -4.13 1.33 -14.65
C ALA A 219 -2.88 0.43 -14.55
N GLU A 220 -1.87 0.68 -15.38
CA GLU A 220 -0.64 -0.13 -15.41
C GLU A 220 0.19 0.03 -14.14
N GLU A 221 0.33 1.28 -13.66
CA GLU A 221 1.01 1.62 -12.42
C GLU A 221 0.33 0.97 -11.20
N LEU A 222 -1.01 1.00 -11.18
CA LEU A 222 -1.83 0.33 -10.16
C LEU A 222 -1.71 -1.19 -10.23
N ALA A 223 -1.72 -1.77 -11.43
CA ALA A 223 -1.61 -3.21 -11.63
C ALA A 223 -0.26 -3.73 -11.14
N SER A 224 0.84 -3.12 -11.58
CA SER A 224 2.19 -3.49 -11.16
C SER A 224 2.41 -3.35 -9.65
N GLY A 225 1.97 -2.23 -9.05
CA GLY A 225 2.02 -2.04 -7.60
C GLY A 225 1.20 -3.09 -6.84
N SER A 226 0.00 -3.43 -7.36
CA SER A 226 -0.87 -4.44 -6.75
C SER A 226 -0.26 -5.83 -6.80
N LEU A 227 0.28 -6.21 -7.96
CA LEU A 227 0.93 -7.52 -8.17
C LEU A 227 2.08 -7.72 -7.19
N LEU A 228 2.95 -6.71 -7.02
CA LEU A 228 4.04 -6.77 -6.05
C LEU A 228 3.53 -6.79 -4.61
N GLY A 229 2.47 -6.05 -4.29
CA GLY A 229 1.87 -6.07 -2.95
C GLY A 229 1.30 -7.43 -2.57
N VAL A 230 0.75 -8.18 -3.54
CA VAL A 230 0.17 -9.51 -3.34
C VAL A 230 1.22 -10.62 -3.39
N ALA A 231 2.31 -10.44 -4.16
CA ALA A 231 3.30 -11.48 -4.43
C ALA A 231 3.93 -12.06 -3.17
N PHE A 232 4.32 -11.22 -2.22
CA PHE A 232 4.88 -11.69 -0.94
C PHE A 232 3.89 -12.55 -0.16
N TRP A 233 2.64 -12.08 -0.04
CA TRP A 233 1.60 -12.80 0.67
C TRP A 233 1.33 -14.17 0.03
N ALA A 234 1.23 -14.22 -1.29
CA ALA A 234 1.05 -15.46 -2.02
C ALA A 234 2.22 -16.43 -1.77
N ALA A 235 3.46 -15.95 -1.88
CA ALA A 235 4.65 -16.79 -1.69
C ALA A 235 4.81 -17.33 -0.26
N VAL A 236 4.47 -16.52 0.76
CA VAL A 236 4.71 -16.89 2.16
C VAL A 236 3.54 -17.65 2.79
N TYR A 237 2.30 -17.35 2.38
CA TYR A 237 1.13 -17.88 3.06
C TYR A 237 0.32 -18.88 2.26
N MET A 238 0.41 -18.96 0.92
CA MET A 238 -0.52 -19.75 0.09
C MET A 238 -0.15 -21.24 -0.14
N TRP A 239 0.75 -21.80 0.65
CA TRP A 239 1.15 -23.22 0.61
C TRP A 239 0.83 -23.96 1.91
#